data_AF-A0A833ZWM7-F1
#
_entry.id   AF-A0A833ZWM7-F1
#
_cell.length_a   1.000
_cell.length_b   1.000
_cell.length_c   1.000
_cell.angle_alpha   90.00
_cell.angle_beta   90.00
_cell.angle_gamma   90.00
#
_symmetry.space_group_name_H-M   'P 1'
#
loop_
_entity.id
_entity.type
_entity.pdbx_description
1 polymer ?
#
loop_
_entity_poly.entity_id
_entity_poly.type
_entity_poly.pdbx_seq_one_letter_code
_entity_poly.pdbx_strand_id
1 'polypeptide(L)'
;MSRQDYMNISEVQEPPLDYSFRSIHVLQDLISEEPRTGLRPLRHSKSGKSLTQSLWLNNNVLNELKDFNQVISQLLENPGNLAWIDLSFNDLSSIDPVLTTFFNLSVLYLHGNSIQRLGEVNKLAILPRLRSLTLHGNPIEEEKGYSMCCAPCPVSPRSTSVGSPKQTAPPLKCGNA
;
A
#
# COMPACT_ATOMS: atom_id res chain seq x y z
N MET A 1 4.73 -2.96 -39.29
CA MET A 1 4.79 -2.91 -37.82
C MET A 1 3.86 -1.80 -37.37
N SER A 2 2.57 -2.10 -37.19
CA SER A 2 1.53 -1.09 -36.98
C SER A 2 1.29 -0.85 -35.49
N ARG A 3 0.95 0.39 -35.15
CA ARG A 3 0.66 0.93 -33.80
C ARG A 3 -0.63 0.36 -33.18
N GLN A 4 -1.09 -0.81 -33.62
CA GLN A 4 -2.34 -1.44 -33.18
C GLN A 4 -2.17 -2.43 -32.03
N ASP A 5 -0.94 -2.72 -31.60
CA ASP A 5 -0.70 -3.52 -30.39
C ASP A 5 -0.91 -2.71 -29.08
N TYR A 6 -1.36 -1.45 -29.18
CA TYR A 6 -1.41 -0.51 -28.06
C TYR A 6 -2.80 -0.25 -27.46
N MET A 7 -3.87 -0.93 -27.91
CA MET A 7 -5.21 -0.73 -27.34
C MET A 7 -6.05 -2.01 -27.39
N ASN A 8 -5.75 -3.00 -26.55
CA ASN A 8 -6.79 -3.86 -25.92
C ASN A 8 -6.24 -4.74 -24.77
N ILE A 9 -5.57 -4.13 -23.77
CA ILE A 9 -5.52 -4.74 -22.42
C ILE A 9 -6.40 -3.83 -21.55
N SER A 10 -7.71 -3.93 -21.76
CA SER A 10 -8.65 -3.52 -20.73
C SER A 10 -8.30 -4.28 -19.45
N GLU A 11 -7.71 -3.57 -18.49
CA GLU A 11 -8.20 -3.47 -17.10
C GLU A 11 -8.58 -4.75 -16.35
N VAL A 12 -8.12 -5.93 -16.76
CA VAL A 12 -8.23 -7.12 -15.92
C VAL A 12 -7.11 -7.01 -14.89
N GLN A 13 -7.42 -6.43 -13.74
CA GLN A 13 -6.54 -6.46 -12.60
C GLN A 13 -6.17 -7.92 -12.32
N GLU A 14 -4.88 -8.24 -12.43
CA GLU A 14 -4.35 -9.57 -12.14
C GLU A 14 -4.68 -9.91 -10.68
N PRO A 15 -4.96 -11.19 -10.38
CA PRO A 15 -5.21 -11.60 -9.01
C PRO A 15 -3.99 -11.26 -8.12
N PRO A 16 -4.20 -11.10 -6.81
CA PRO A 16 -3.10 -10.86 -5.89
C PRO A 16 -2.13 -12.04 -5.85
N LEU A 17 -0.85 -11.73 -5.65
CA LEU A 17 0.12 -12.73 -5.22
C LEU A 17 -0.12 -12.98 -3.73
N ASP A 18 -0.76 -14.12 -3.43
CA ASP A 18 -1.32 -14.42 -2.13
C ASP A 18 -0.39 -15.31 -1.29
N TYR A 19 0.27 -14.72 -0.30
CA TYR A 19 1.06 -15.42 0.72
C TYR A 19 0.38 -15.38 2.09
N SER A 20 -0.95 -15.20 2.13
CA SER A 20 -1.68 -15.16 3.39
C SER A 20 -1.67 -16.52 4.11
N PHE A 21 -1.66 -16.54 5.44
CA PHE A 21 -1.71 -17.77 6.26
C PHE A 21 -0.60 -18.79 5.92
N ARG A 22 0.57 -18.32 5.49
CA ARG A 22 1.72 -19.17 5.19
C ARG A 22 2.70 -19.32 6.36
N SER A 23 2.40 -18.67 7.50
CA SER A 23 3.31 -18.62 8.65
C SER A 23 4.67 -18.06 8.26
N ILE A 24 4.68 -17.02 7.41
CA ILE A 24 5.91 -16.34 7.01
C ILE A 24 6.49 -15.59 8.21
N HIS A 25 7.75 -15.85 8.53
CA HIS A 25 8.48 -15.15 9.60
C HIS A 25 9.44 -14.11 9.03
N VAL A 26 10.06 -14.41 7.88
CA VAL A 26 10.97 -13.52 7.18
C VAL A 26 10.61 -13.45 5.70
N LEU A 27 10.84 -12.30 5.06
CA LEU A 27 10.46 -12.12 3.66
C LEU A 27 11.21 -13.05 2.69
N GLN A 28 12.38 -13.54 3.09
CA GLN A 28 13.14 -14.50 2.31
C GLN A 28 12.38 -15.82 2.08
N ASP A 29 11.45 -16.18 2.98
CA ASP A 29 10.64 -17.39 2.88
C ASP A 29 9.74 -17.36 1.63
N LEU A 30 9.32 -16.18 1.15
CA LEU A 30 8.48 -16.04 -0.05
C LEU A 30 9.14 -16.58 -1.32
N ILE A 31 10.46 -16.74 -1.34
CA ILE A 31 11.18 -17.26 -2.52
C ILE A 31 11.08 -18.79 -2.59
N SER A 32 10.95 -19.46 -1.44
CA SER A 32 10.81 -20.91 -1.36
C SER A 32 9.36 -21.37 -1.17
N GLU A 33 8.51 -20.53 -0.58
CA GLU A 33 7.11 -20.83 -0.32
C GLU A 33 6.25 -20.67 -1.58
N GLU A 34 5.25 -21.54 -1.73
CA GLU A 34 4.30 -21.44 -2.83
C GLU A 34 3.13 -20.51 -2.45
N PRO A 35 2.81 -19.50 -3.27
CA PRO A 35 1.66 -18.66 -3.02
C PRO A 35 0.36 -19.48 -3.11
N ARG A 36 -0.66 -19.05 -2.37
CA ARG A 36 -1.99 -19.64 -2.41
C ARG A 36 -2.61 -19.43 -3.79
N THR A 37 -3.25 -20.48 -4.29
CA THR A 37 -3.98 -20.42 -5.54
C THR A 37 -5.39 -19.90 -5.30
N GLY A 38 -5.69 -18.72 -5.84
CA GLY A 38 -7.06 -18.19 -5.88
C GLY A 38 -7.91 -18.85 -6.97
N LEU A 39 -9.18 -18.43 -7.06
CA LEU A 39 -10.14 -18.90 -8.08
C LEU A 39 -9.69 -18.57 -9.50
N ARG A 40 -8.93 -17.47 -9.68
CA ARG A 40 -8.31 -17.10 -10.95
C ARG A 40 -6.80 -17.33 -10.85
N PRO A 41 -6.21 -18.13 -11.75
CA PRO A 41 -4.77 -18.29 -11.80
C PRO A 41 -4.05 -16.97 -12.05
N LEU A 42 -2.95 -16.75 -11.32
CA LEU A 42 -2.07 -15.62 -11.53
C LEU A 42 -1.24 -15.82 -12.80
N ARG A 43 -1.15 -14.78 -13.63
CA ARG A 43 -0.32 -14.82 -14.84
C ARG A 43 1.14 -14.54 -14.50
N HIS A 44 2.01 -15.26 -15.20
CA HIS A 44 3.46 -15.13 -15.11
C HIS A 44 4.03 -14.66 -16.44
N SER A 45 5.14 -13.92 -16.38
CA SER A 45 5.91 -13.51 -17.55
C SER A 45 6.74 -14.68 -18.09
N LYS A 46 7.42 -14.47 -19.22
CA LYS A 46 8.37 -15.47 -19.76
C LYS A 46 9.55 -15.75 -18.83
N SER A 47 9.82 -14.87 -17.87
CA SER A 47 10.88 -15.03 -16.87
C SER A 47 10.42 -15.84 -15.64
N GLY A 48 9.13 -16.19 -15.56
CA GLY A 48 8.52 -16.89 -14.42
C GLY A 48 7.99 -15.94 -13.34
N LYS A 49 8.26 -14.64 -13.43
CA LYS A 49 7.80 -13.66 -12.43
C LYS A 49 6.32 -13.32 -12.59
N SER A 50 5.66 -13.03 -11.48
CA SER A 50 4.24 -12.69 -11.45
C SER A 50 3.96 -11.31 -12.06
N LEU A 51 2.85 -11.21 -12.79
CA LEU A 51 2.40 -9.98 -13.46
C LEU A 51 1.37 -9.18 -12.64
N THR A 52 1.40 -9.29 -11.31
CA THR A 52 0.41 -8.62 -10.45
C THR A 52 0.88 -7.24 -9.95
N GLN A 53 -0.10 -6.47 -9.46
CA GLN A 53 0.08 -5.19 -8.76
C GLN A 53 -0.35 -5.29 -7.29
N SER A 54 -0.77 -6.47 -6.84
CA SER A 54 -1.31 -6.71 -5.51
C SER A 54 -0.51 -7.82 -4.82
N LEU A 55 -0.07 -7.57 -3.59
CA LEU A 55 0.66 -8.52 -2.76
C LEU A 55 -0.06 -8.68 -1.43
N TRP A 56 -0.43 -9.91 -1.09
CA TRP A 56 -1.07 -10.23 0.18
C TRP A 56 -0.12 -11.04 1.06
N LEU A 57 0.17 -10.51 2.23
CA LEU A 57 1.05 -11.08 3.26
C LEU A 57 0.34 -11.14 4.61
N ASN A 58 -0.99 -11.04 4.62
CA ASN A 58 -1.78 -10.97 5.83
C ASN A 58 -1.86 -12.32 6.56
N ASN A 59 -2.12 -12.29 7.87
CA ASN A 59 -2.16 -13.48 8.72
C ASN A 59 -0.84 -14.29 8.67
N ASN A 60 0.27 -13.58 8.87
CA ASN A 60 1.60 -14.17 9.04
C ASN A 60 2.20 -13.65 10.36
N VAL A 61 3.50 -13.81 10.56
CA VAL A 61 4.21 -13.41 11.79
C VAL A 61 5.41 -12.52 11.47
N LEU A 62 5.25 -11.66 10.46
CA LEU A 62 6.28 -10.70 10.05
C LEU A 62 6.39 -9.60 11.11
N ASN A 63 7.61 -9.36 11.60
CA ASN A 63 7.92 -8.27 12.52
C ASN A 63 8.75 -7.14 11.87
N GLU A 64 9.37 -7.40 10.73
CA GLU A 64 10.14 -6.44 9.95
C GLU A 64 9.99 -6.69 8.43
N LEU A 65 10.32 -5.68 7.62
CA LEU A 65 10.29 -5.77 6.14
C LEU A 65 11.70 -5.74 5.54
N LYS A 66 12.65 -6.40 6.20
CA LYS A 66 14.03 -6.48 5.73
C LYS A 66 14.11 -7.15 4.36
N ASP A 67 14.94 -6.57 3.48
CA ASP A 67 15.17 -7.06 2.11
C ASP A 67 13.92 -7.07 1.21
N PHE A 68 12.84 -6.36 1.58
CA PHE A 68 11.58 -6.33 0.84
C PHE A 68 11.78 -6.02 -0.65
N ASN A 69 12.51 -4.96 -0.99
CA ASN A 69 12.76 -4.62 -2.39
C ASN A 69 13.48 -5.72 -3.17
N GLN A 70 14.44 -6.41 -2.53
CA GLN A 70 15.18 -7.50 -3.16
C GLN A 70 14.26 -8.71 -3.41
N VAL A 71 13.47 -9.11 -2.42
CA VAL A 71 12.52 -10.23 -2.53
C VAL A 71 11.45 -9.93 -3.57
N ILE A 72 10.80 -8.76 -3.49
CA ILE A 72 9.73 -8.39 -4.42
C ILE A 72 10.24 -8.27 -5.86
N SER A 73 11.49 -7.82 -6.06
CA SER A 73 12.11 -7.79 -7.40
C SER A 73 12.37 -9.18 -7.99
N GLN A 74 12.48 -10.22 -7.15
CA GLN A 74 12.59 -11.61 -7.60
C GLN A 74 11.21 -12.20 -7.93
N LEU A 75 10.17 -11.82 -7.19
CA LEU A 75 8.81 -12.37 -7.35
C LEU A 75 8.02 -11.69 -8.48
N LEU A 76 8.15 -10.36 -8.62
CA LEU A 76 7.33 -9.57 -9.53
C LEU A 76 8.12 -9.11 -10.75
N GLU A 77 7.47 -9.15 -11.91
CA GLU A 77 8.07 -8.62 -13.15
C GLU A 77 8.22 -7.09 -13.06
N ASN A 78 7.24 -6.42 -12.45
CA ASN A 78 7.20 -4.96 -12.33
C ASN A 78 6.94 -4.52 -10.88
N PRO A 79 7.93 -4.62 -9.98
CA PRO A 79 7.75 -4.30 -8.55
C PRO A 79 7.31 -2.85 -8.31
N GLY A 80 7.75 -1.91 -9.14
CA GLY A 80 7.34 -0.50 -9.05
C GLY A 80 5.87 -0.22 -9.37
N ASN A 81 5.15 -1.20 -9.94
CA ASN A 81 3.72 -1.09 -10.22
C ASN A 81 2.84 -1.60 -9.07
N LEU A 82 3.42 -2.01 -7.94
CA LEU A 82 2.65 -2.38 -6.75
C LEU A 82 1.71 -1.25 -6.34
N ALA A 83 0.42 -1.57 -6.30
CA ALA A 83 -0.68 -0.66 -6.03
C ALA A 83 -1.45 -1.05 -4.77
N TRP A 84 -1.36 -2.32 -4.35
CA TRP A 84 -2.02 -2.84 -3.15
C TRP A 84 -1.07 -3.78 -2.39
N ILE A 85 -0.80 -3.46 -1.13
CA ILE A 85 -0.11 -4.35 -0.20
C ILE A 85 -1.01 -4.61 1.01
N ASP A 86 -1.23 -5.88 1.35
CA ASP A 86 -1.91 -6.29 2.58
C ASP A 86 -0.91 -6.91 3.56
N LEU A 87 -0.65 -6.22 4.65
CA LEU A 87 0.23 -6.64 5.76
C LEU A 87 -0.58 -6.80 7.06
N SER A 88 -1.91 -6.90 6.99
CA SER A 88 -2.75 -7.02 8.16
C SER A 88 -2.50 -8.32 8.94
N PHE A 89 -2.78 -8.33 10.24
CA PHE A 89 -2.57 -9.51 11.09
C PHE A 89 -1.14 -10.06 10.99
N ASN A 90 -0.18 -9.20 11.32
CA ASN A 90 1.25 -9.51 11.47
C ASN A 90 1.74 -8.88 12.78
N ASP A 91 3.05 -8.89 13.03
CA ASP A 91 3.67 -8.39 14.27
C ASP A 91 4.51 -7.12 14.05
N LEU A 92 4.18 -6.32 13.03
CA LEU A 92 4.98 -5.13 12.68
C LEU A 92 4.85 -4.06 13.76
N SER A 93 5.99 -3.66 14.37
CA SER A 93 6.01 -2.58 15.36
C SER A 93 6.20 -1.18 14.77
N SER A 94 6.58 -1.11 13.49
CA SER A 94 6.94 0.11 12.78
C SER A 94 6.60 0.01 11.30
N ILE A 95 6.38 1.15 10.65
CA ILE A 95 6.21 1.25 9.20
C ILE A 95 7.59 1.48 8.59
N ASP A 96 8.06 0.48 7.86
CA ASP A 96 9.38 0.50 7.21
C ASP A 96 9.40 1.53 6.04
N PRO A 97 10.41 2.42 5.98
CA PRO A 97 10.57 3.36 4.86
C PRO A 97 10.63 2.72 3.48
N VAL A 98 10.94 1.42 3.35
CA VAL A 98 10.89 0.71 2.07
C VAL A 98 9.52 0.83 1.39
N LEU A 99 8.44 0.90 2.17
CA LEU A 99 7.07 1.08 1.65
C LEU A 99 6.89 2.43 0.95
N THR A 100 7.68 3.44 1.31
CA THR A 100 7.61 4.76 0.66
C THR A 100 8.26 4.79 -0.72
N THR A 101 8.93 3.71 -1.13
CA THR A 101 9.54 3.59 -2.47
C THR A 101 8.53 3.19 -3.56
N PHE A 102 7.35 2.70 -3.17
CA PHE A 102 6.28 2.29 -4.08
C PHE A 102 5.33 3.45 -4.38
N PHE A 103 5.72 4.37 -5.27
CA PHE A 103 4.94 5.57 -5.62
C PHE A 103 3.54 5.29 -6.20
N ASN A 104 3.31 4.06 -6.68
CA ASN A 104 2.03 3.61 -7.19
C ASN A 104 1.10 3.02 -6.12
N LEU A 105 1.58 2.85 -4.88
CA LEU A 105 0.81 2.28 -3.79
C LEU A 105 -0.42 3.14 -3.50
N SER A 106 -1.58 2.51 -3.59
CA SER A 106 -2.90 3.13 -3.42
C SER A 106 -3.68 2.56 -2.25
N VAL A 107 -3.44 1.29 -1.92
CA VAL A 107 -4.06 0.57 -0.81
C VAL A 107 -2.96 -0.08 0.03
N LEU A 108 -2.97 0.23 1.33
CA LEU A 108 -2.07 -0.37 2.30
C LEU A 108 -2.86 -0.79 3.55
N TYR A 109 -2.88 -2.08 3.85
CA TYR A 109 -3.53 -2.57 5.06
C TYR A 109 -2.49 -2.95 6.11
N LEU A 110 -2.61 -2.34 7.29
CA LEU A 110 -1.71 -2.51 8.44
C LEU A 110 -2.49 -2.77 9.74
N HIS A 111 -3.80 -3.05 9.67
CA HIS A 111 -4.59 -3.36 10.85
C HIS A 111 -4.16 -4.69 11.51
N GLY A 112 -4.37 -4.82 12.82
CA GLY A 112 -3.94 -6.00 13.57
C GLY A 112 -2.42 -6.19 13.55
N ASN A 113 -1.66 -5.11 13.75
CA ASN A 113 -0.21 -5.13 13.92
C ASN A 113 0.16 -4.53 15.30
N SER A 114 1.45 -4.31 15.55
CA SER A 114 1.97 -3.77 16.80
C SER A 114 2.47 -2.32 16.69
N ILE A 115 1.93 -1.53 15.75
CA ILE A 115 2.36 -0.14 15.50
C ILE A 115 1.90 0.76 16.65
N GLN A 116 2.83 1.45 17.29
CA GLN A 116 2.54 2.23 18.51
C GLN A 116 2.55 3.74 18.31
N ARG A 117 3.19 4.26 17.27
CA ARG A 117 3.50 5.70 17.15
C ARG A 117 2.90 6.34 15.91
N LEU A 118 2.27 7.49 16.05
CA LEU A 118 1.79 8.34 14.95
C LEU A 118 2.90 8.80 14.00
N GLY A 119 4.13 8.95 14.51
CA GLY A 119 5.30 9.25 13.69
C GLY A 119 5.56 8.23 12.57
N GLU A 120 5.12 6.99 12.74
CA GLU A 120 5.24 5.95 11.72
C GLU A 120 4.34 6.23 10.52
N VAL A 121 3.12 6.72 10.77
CA VAL A 121 2.13 7.03 9.73
C VAL A 121 2.58 8.22 8.89
N ASN A 122 3.26 9.20 9.50
CA ASN A 122 3.78 10.37 8.80
C ASN A 122 4.76 10.02 7.66
N LYS A 123 5.46 8.88 7.76
CA LYS A 123 6.35 8.38 6.69
C LYS A 123 5.59 8.16 5.39
N LEU A 124 4.32 7.76 5.46
CA LEU A 124 3.48 7.44 4.31
C LEU A 124 2.96 8.70 3.57
N ALA A 125 3.09 9.89 4.16
CA ALA A 125 2.60 11.14 3.55
C ALA A 125 3.28 11.49 2.22
N ILE A 126 4.45 10.91 1.95
CA ILE A 126 5.17 11.10 0.68
C ILE A 126 4.56 10.32 -0.49
N LEU A 127 3.70 9.34 -0.22
CA LEU A 127 3.08 8.50 -1.24
C LEU A 127 1.94 9.24 -1.94
N PRO A 128 2.10 9.66 -3.22
CA PRO A 128 1.15 10.58 -3.86
C PRO A 128 -0.17 9.92 -4.26
N ARG A 129 -0.24 8.58 -4.24
CA ARG A 129 -1.39 7.80 -4.70
C ARG A 129 -2.08 7.02 -3.59
N LEU A 130 -1.59 7.09 -2.35
CA LEU A 130 -2.16 6.35 -1.23
C LEU A 130 -3.54 6.92 -0.87
N ARG A 131 -4.59 6.10 -1.02
CA ARG A 131 -6.00 6.48 -0.83
C ARG A 131 -6.68 5.68 0.28
N SER A 132 -6.23 4.46 0.52
CA SER A 132 -6.79 3.57 1.54
C SER A 132 -5.67 3.09 2.45
N LEU A 133 -5.83 3.39 3.74
CA LEU A 133 -4.94 2.97 4.81
C LEU A 133 -5.80 2.46 5.96
N THR A 134 -5.50 1.26 6.49
CA THR A 134 -6.16 0.72 7.67
C THR A 134 -5.12 0.50 8.77
N LEU A 135 -5.40 1.01 9.97
CA LEU A 135 -4.51 0.95 11.13
C LEU A 135 -5.20 0.40 12.39
N HIS A 136 -6.46 -0.01 12.29
CA HIS A 136 -7.21 -0.42 13.47
C HIS A 136 -6.62 -1.68 14.12
N GLY A 137 -6.87 -1.91 15.40
CA GLY A 137 -6.27 -3.03 16.15
C GLY A 137 -4.74 -2.94 16.26
N ASN A 138 -4.20 -1.72 16.23
CA ASN A 138 -2.81 -1.41 16.60
C ASN A 138 -2.81 -0.56 17.89
N PRO A 139 -1.77 -0.65 18.73
CA PRO A 139 -1.66 0.18 19.94
C PRO A 139 -1.72 1.70 19.70
N ILE A 140 -1.40 2.17 18.48
CA ILE A 140 -1.53 3.56 18.05
C ILE A 140 -2.94 4.15 18.26
N GLU A 141 -3.98 3.30 18.35
CA GLU A 141 -5.35 3.74 18.64
C GLU A 141 -5.47 4.49 19.98
N GLU A 142 -4.62 4.16 20.94
CA GLU A 142 -4.58 4.77 22.27
C GLU A 142 -3.80 6.08 22.30
N GLU A 143 -3.06 6.41 21.23
CA GLU A 143 -2.25 7.62 21.17
C GLU A 143 -3.11 8.87 20.94
N LYS A 144 -2.80 9.93 21.70
CA LYS A 144 -3.47 11.23 21.55
C LYS A 144 -3.26 11.76 20.12
N GLY A 145 -4.36 11.98 19.41
CA GLY A 145 -4.33 12.49 18.03
C GLY A 145 -4.57 11.43 16.95
N TYR A 146 -4.68 10.14 17.32
CA TYR A 146 -5.03 9.07 16.37
C TYR A 146 -6.33 9.35 15.62
N SER A 147 -7.37 9.77 16.32
CA SER A 147 -8.67 10.12 15.72
C SER A 147 -8.59 11.31 14.77
N MET A 148 -7.65 12.24 14.98
CA MET A 148 -7.43 13.38 14.07
C MET A 148 -6.63 12.97 12.83
N CYS A 149 -5.66 12.06 12.99
CA CYS A 149 -4.84 11.55 11.89
C CYS A 149 -5.62 10.59 10.98
N CYS A 150 -6.49 9.77 11.56
CA CYS A 150 -7.29 8.78 10.82
C CYS A 150 -8.70 9.26 10.48
N ALA A 151 -9.11 10.47 10.88
CA ALA A 151 -10.37 11.04 10.43
C ALA A 151 -10.32 11.33 8.92
N PRO A 152 -11.38 11.00 8.17
CA PRO A 152 -11.54 11.57 6.84
C PRO A 152 -11.53 13.09 6.98
N CYS A 153 -10.67 13.77 6.22
CA CYS A 153 -10.68 15.23 6.13
C CYS A 153 -12.14 15.69 5.97
N PRO A 154 -12.66 16.59 6.83
CA PRO A 154 -14.01 17.10 6.65
C PRO A 154 -14.03 17.79 5.29
N VAL A 155 -14.74 17.17 4.34
CA VAL A 155 -15.12 17.81 3.09
C VAL A 155 -15.82 19.10 3.48
N SER A 156 -15.24 20.25 3.11
CA SER A 156 -15.87 21.53 3.35
C SER A 156 -17.29 21.48 2.76
N PRO A 157 -18.34 21.90 3.50
CA PRO A 157 -19.69 21.89 2.98
C PRO A 157 -19.72 22.75 1.71
N ARG A 158 -20.17 22.14 0.62
CA ARG A 158 -20.30 22.73 -0.71
C ARG A 158 -21.16 23.99 -0.59
N SER A 159 -20.54 25.17 -0.64
CA SER A 159 -21.26 26.43 -0.72
C SER A 159 -21.94 26.52 -2.08
N THR A 160 -23.27 26.41 -2.08
CA THR A 160 -24.10 26.86 -3.20
C THR A 160 -24.11 28.38 -3.23
N SER A 161 -23.31 29.01 -4.09
CA SER A 161 -23.68 30.31 -4.68
C SER A 161 -22.79 30.66 -5.87
N VAL A 162 -23.46 30.73 -7.02
CA VAL A 162 -23.20 31.48 -8.25
C VAL A 162 -22.25 32.68 -8.11
N GLY A 163 -21.29 32.84 -9.04
CA GLY A 163 -20.59 34.12 -9.29
C GLY A 163 -19.09 33.98 -9.59
N SER A 164 -18.72 34.30 -10.84
CA SER A 164 -17.38 34.19 -11.46
C SER A 164 -16.32 35.22 -10.94
N PRO A 165 -15.13 35.32 -11.58
CA PRO A 165 -13.88 34.72 -11.15
C PRO A 165 -12.90 35.74 -10.53
N LYS A 166 -12.13 35.34 -9.52
CA LYS A 166 -10.88 36.03 -9.17
C LYS A 166 -9.77 35.02 -8.93
N GLN A 167 -8.74 35.10 -9.76
CA GLN A 167 -7.41 34.60 -9.45
C GLN A 167 -6.97 35.18 -8.11
N THR A 168 -6.63 34.32 -7.17
CA THR A 168 -5.66 34.59 -6.08
C THR A 168 -5.35 33.23 -5.46
N ALA A 169 -4.09 32.81 -5.57
CA ALA A 169 -3.59 31.63 -4.87
C ALA A 169 -3.66 31.87 -3.35
N PRO A 170 -4.07 30.89 -2.52
CA PRO A 170 -3.83 30.95 -1.09
C PRO A 170 -2.72 29.97 -0.66
N PRO A 171 -2.09 30.24 0.50
CA PRO A 171 -0.73 29.83 0.80
C PRO A 171 -0.64 28.48 1.51
N LEU A 172 0.53 27.85 1.40
CA LEU A 172 1.05 26.91 2.38
C LEU A 172 1.35 27.66 3.68
N LYS A 173 0.93 27.13 4.83
CA LYS A 173 1.68 27.17 6.10
C LYS A 173 0.99 26.34 7.20
N CYS A 174 1.66 25.27 7.62
CA CYS A 174 1.84 25.02 9.04
C CYS A 174 3.17 25.65 9.43
N GLY A 175 3.18 26.44 10.50
CA GLY A 175 4.39 27.03 11.06
C GLY A 175 4.07 27.59 12.43
N ASN A 176 4.50 26.87 13.47
CA ASN A 176 4.51 27.32 14.86
C ASN A 176 5.66 28.32 15.07
N ALA A 177 5.35 29.47 15.66
CA ALA A 177 5.97 30.04 16.85
C ALA A 177 5.11 31.23 17.32
#